data_AF-A0A496RI53-F1
#
_entry.id   AF-A0A496RI53-F1
#
_cell.length_a   1.000
_cell.length_b   1.000
_cell.length_c   1.000
_cell.angle_alpha   90.00
_cell.angle_beta   90.00
_cell.angle_gamma   90.00
#
_symmetry.space_group_name_H-M   'P 1'
#
loop_
_entity.id
_entity.type
_entity.pdbx_description
1 polymer ?
#
loop_
_entity_poly.entity_id
_entity_poly.type
_entity_poly.pdbx_seq_one_letter_code
_entity_poly.pdbx_strand_id
1 'polypeptide(L)' 'MVERGEFKGKPVLIIRRSDDDKYPFSFGLSKARLIVENIDEIKKFVEENSVSGNSVSFPES' A
#
# COMPACT_ATOMS: atom_id res chain seq x y z
N MET A 1 9.42 -1.99 2.97
CA MET A 1 9.24 -2.34 4.40
C MET A 1 7.92 -1.80 4.91
N VAL A 2 7.28 -2.50 5.85
CA VAL A 2 5.98 -2.10 6.42
C VAL A 2 6.12 -1.86 7.91
N GLU A 3 5.71 -0.69 8.37
CA GLU A 3 5.82 -0.25 9.75
C GLU A 3 4.46 0.26 10.26
N ARG A 4 4.28 0.18 11.58
CA ARG A 4 3.12 0.74 12.28
C ARG A 4 3.59 1.96 13.07
N GLY A 5 2.87 3.06 12.93
CA GLY A 5 3.12 4.29 13.67
C GLY A 5 1.84 4.81 14.31
N GLU A 6 1.97 5.99 14.93
CA GLU A 6 0.86 6.71 15.53
C GLU A 6 0.89 8.17 15.07
N PHE A 7 -0.28 8.72 14.73
CA PHE A 7 -0.45 10.14 14.46
C PHE A 7 -1.66 10.67 15.23
N LYS A 8 -1.42 11.57 16.18
CA LYS A 8 -2.46 12.16 17.05
C LYS A 8 -3.32 11.09 17.76
N GLY A 9 -2.67 10.08 18.35
CA GLY A 9 -3.36 8.98 19.04
C GLY A 9 -4.08 7.99 18.13
N LYS A 10 -3.92 8.10 16.80
CA LYS A 10 -4.55 7.20 15.83
C LYS A 10 -3.49 6.34 15.14
N PRO A 11 -3.76 5.04 14.93
CA PRO A 11 -2.82 4.15 14.26
C PRO A 11 -2.69 4.53 12.78
N VAL A 12 -1.45 4.51 12.29
CA VAL A 12 -1.10 4.69 10.88
C VAL A 12 -0.22 3.54 10.41
N LEU A 13 -0.41 3.11 9.16
CA LEU A 13 0.48 2.19 8.48
C LEU A 13 1.42 2.99 7.60
N ILE A 14 2.71 2.65 7.62
CA ILE A 14 3.77 3.31 6.85
C ILE A 14 4.42 2.24 5.97
N ILE A 15 4.46 2.49 4.67
CA ILE A 15 5.03 1.60 3.66
C ILE A 15 6.17 2.35 2.98
N ARG A 16 7.39 1.85 3.19
CA ARG A 16 8.62 2.37 2.59
C ARG A 16 9.02 1.55 1.38
N ARG A 17 9.49 2.20 0.31
CA ARG A 17 10.07 1.53 -0.87
C ARG A 17 11.49 1.02 -0.60
N SER A 18 12.24 1.73 0.24
CA SER A 18 13.60 1.41 0.69
C SER A 18 13.84 2.00 2.09
N ASP A 19 14.95 1.64 2.74
CA ASP A 19 15.30 2.18 4.07
C ASP A 19 15.43 3.72 4.09
N ASP A 20 16.00 4.30 3.04
CA ASP A 20 16.21 5.75 2.88
C ASP A 20 15.03 6.51 2.26
N ASP A 21 13.82 5.91 2.23
CA ASP A 21 12.65 6.52 1.62
C ASP A 21 12.22 7.78 2.39
N LYS A 22 12.53 8.95 1.80
CA LYS A 22 12.22 10.27 2.37
C LYS A 22 10.72 10.58 2.38
N TYR A 23 9.93 9.92 1.53
CA TYR A 23 8.50 10.18 1.36
C TYR A 23 7.71 8.88 1.37
N PRO A 24 7.66 8.20 2.53
CA PRO A 24 6.99 6.92 2.63
C PRO A 24 5.49 7.08 2.46
N PHE A 25 4.87 6.09 1.83
CA PHE A 25 3.41 6.06 1.72
C PHE A 25 2.81 5.71 3.08
N SER A 26 1.94 6.55 3.62
CA SER A 26 1.31 6.28 4.91
C SER A 26 -0.16 6.62 4.93
N PHE A 27 -0.93 5.85 5.70
CA PHE A 27 -2.37 6.01 5.79
C PHE A 27 -2.91 5.47 7.12
N GLY A 28 -3.96 6.13 7.62
CA GLY A 28 -4.66 5.72 8.84
C GLY A 28 -5.69 4.60 8.61
N LEU A 29 -6.25 4.11 9.72
CA LEU A 29 -7.18 2.97 9.74
C LEU A 29 -8.38 3.11 8.79
N SER A 30 -8.99 4.29 8.68
CA SER A 30 -10.15 4.50 7.79
C SER A 30 -9.80 4.24 6.32
N LYS A 31 -8.63 4.70 5.88
CA LYS A 31 -8.13 4.44 4.52
C LYS A 31 -7.73 2.98 4.35
N ALA A 32 -7.15 2.36 5.38
CA ALA A 32 -6.80 0.94 5.36
C ALA A 32 -8.04 0.05 5.13
N ARG A 33 -9.16 0.34 5.81
CA ARG A 33 -10.42 -0.39 5.61
C ARG A 33 -10.91 -0.27 4.17
N LEU A 34 -10.94 0.95 3.62
CA LEU A 34 -11.37 1.18 2.24
C LEU A 34 -10.50 0.43 1.22
N ILE A 35 -9.18 0.37 1.45
CA ILE A 35 -8.25 -0.40 0.60
C ILE A 35 -8.57 -1.89 0.66
N VAL A 36 -8.81 -2.45 1.85
CA VAL A 36 -9.15 -3.87 2.01
C VAL A 36 -10.47 -4.20 1.35
N GLU A 37 -11.50 -3.35 1.51
CA GLU A 37 -12.81 -3.52 0.89
C GLU A 37 -12.77 -3.51 -0.64
N ASN A 38 -11.75 -2.88 -1.25
CA ASN A 38 -11.61 -2.72 -2.69
C ASN A 38 -10.31 -3.36 -3.23
N ILE A 39 -9.72 -4.29 -2.49
CA ILE A 39 -8.37 -4.80 -2.79
C ILE A 39 -8.29 -5.49 -4.15
N ASP A 40 -9.35 -6.16 -4.58
CA ASP A 40 -9.39 -6.87 -5.85
C ASP A 40 -9.43 -5.90 -7.04
N GLU A 41 -10.20 -4.82 -6.95
CA GLU A 41 -10.23 -3.77 -7.97
C GLU A 41 -8.90 -3.02 -8.04
N ILE A 42 -8.25 -2.79 -6.90
CA ILE A 42 -6.90 -2.21 -6.86
C ILE A 42 -5.89 -3.12 -7.55
N LYS A 43 -5.95 -4.44 -7.32
CA LYS A 43 -5.09 -5.42 -8.00
C LYS A 43 -5.30 -5.38 -9.52
N LYS A 44 -6.56 -5.46 -9.99
CA LYS A 44 -6.88 -5.35 -11.42
C LYS A 44 -6.37 -4.07 -12.04
N PHE A 45 -6.59 -2.93 -11.36
CA PHE A 45 -6.09 -1.64 -11.82
C PHE A 45 -4.56 -1.63 -11.98
N VAL A 46 -3.83 -2.24 -11.05
CA VAL A 46 -2.37 -2.39 -11.16
C VAL A 46 -2.01 -3.28 -12.35
N GLU A 47 -2.67 -4.42 -12.53
CA GLU A 47 -2.40 -5.34 -13.65
C GLU A 47 -2.64 -4.69 -15.02
N GLU A 48 -3.78 -4.02 -15.19
CA GLU A 48 -4.15 -3.31 -16.43
C GLU A 48 -3.15 -2.22 -16.80
N ASN A 49 -2.54 -1.57 -15.80
CA ASN A 49 -1.59 -0.47 -16.00
C ASN A 49 -0.12 -0.93 -15.90
N SER A 50 0.14 -2.20 -15.63
CA SER A 50 1.51 -2.77 -15.61
C SER A 50 2.03 -3.13 -16.99
N VAL A 51 1.25 -2.90 -18.07
CA VAL A 51 1.62 -3.20 -19.47
C VAL A 51 2.69 -2.24 -20.05
N SER A 52 3.31 -1.42 -19.21
CA SER A 52 4.50 -0.62 -19.56
C SER A 52 5.62 -0.83 -18.52
N GLY A 53 6.19 -2.04 -18.46
CA GLY A 53 7.58 -2.25 -18.04
C GLY A 53 7.89 -2.49 -16.55
N ASN A 54 6.92 -2.81 -15.68
CA ASN A 54 7.24 -3.34 -14.36
C ASN A 54 6.15 -4.32 -13.89
N SER A 55 6.43 -5.62 -13.96
CA SER A 55 5.54 -6.66 -13.47
C SER A 55 5.59 -6.72 -11.93
N VAL A 56 4.50 -6.34 -11.27
CA VAL A 56 4.32 -6.61 -9.84
C VAL A 56 3.54 -7.92 -9.72
N SER A 57 4.23 -9.01 -9.39
CA SER A 57 3.61 -10.30 -9.09
C SER A 57 3.15 -10.33 -7.63
N PHE A 58 1.84 -10.51 -7.42
CA PHE A 58 1.28 -10.78 -6.10
C PHE A 58 1.26 -12.29 -5.88
N PRO A 59 1.88 -12.84 -4.80
CA PRO A 59 1.78 -14.25 -4.50
C PRO A 59 0.33 -14.60 -4.15
N GLU A 60 -0.20 -15.66 -4.78
CA GLU A 60 -1.49 -16.24 -4.40
C GLU A 60 -1.40 -16.86 -3.00
N SER A 61 -2.52 -16.80 -2.27
CA SER A 61 -2.65 -17.23 -0.88
C SER A 61 -2.86 -18.73 -0.73
#